data_AF-A0A1H9N1H8-F1
#
_entry.id   AF-A0A1H9N1H8-F1
#
_cell.length_a   1.000
_cell.length_b   1.000
_cell.length_c   1.000
_cell.angle_alpha   90.00
_cell.angle_beta   90.00
_cell.angle_gamma   90.00
#
_symmetry.space_group_name_H-M   'P 1'
#
loop_
_entity.id
_entity.type
_entity.pdbx_description
1 polymer ?
#
loop_
_entity_poly.entity_id
_entity_poly.type
_entity_poly.pdbx_seq_one_letter_code
_entity_poly.pdbx_strand_id
1 'polypeptide(L)'
;MTGTYARSASFTITDARYVGAKVGADLRLLHNYYGKPSLDQIEEYVEEVALLLRDGYLDTVDYGFRDSGSNAWKLRLRYKATLGGQLTDGRPGSLPRAAEVSGNSFYSYLTYSQKFHALTSTEQSKVKEALPFPRSGAAAPSALSGTSTAGQGYARNGAGVTRDVYVAF
;
A
#
# COMPACT_ATOMS: atom_id res chain seq x y z
N MET A 1 3.04 14.52 -33.20
CA MET A 1 4.26 14.82 -32.43
C MET A 1 4.28 13.90 -31.22
N THR A 2 5.24 12.98 -31.14
CA THR A 2 5.37 12.05 -30.00
C THR A 2 6.49 12.59 -29.12
N GLY A 3 6.14 13.32 -28.07
CA GLY A 3 7.09 13.81 -27.09
C GLY A 3 7.34 12.74 -26.03
N THR A 4 8.54 12.15 -26.02
CA THR A 4 9.00 11.36 -24.88
C THR A 4 9.34 12.31 -23.74
N TYR A 5 8.50 12.35 -22.70
CA TYR A 5 8.81 13.06 -21.46
C TYR A 5 9.83 12.24 -20.65
N ALA A 6 11.11 12.40 -20.92
CA ALA A 6 12.15 11.97 -19.99
C ALA A 6 12.26 13.02 -18.88
N ARG A 7 11.58 12.79 -17.74
CA ARG A 7 11.77 13.61 -16.53
C ARG A 7 12.66 12.85 -15.56
N SER A 8 13.96 13.15 -15.57
CA SER A 8 14.95 12.66 -14.62
C SER A 8 14.84 13.37 -13.25
N ALA A 9 13.66 13.36 -12.64
CA ALA A 9 13.56 13.71 -11.24
C ALA A 9 13.98 12.49 -10.43
N SER A 10 15.04 12.61 -9.63
CA SER A 10 15.42 11.57 -8.68
C SER A 10 14.32 11.47 -7.63
N PHE A 11 13.60 10.35 -7.59
CA PHE A 11 12.59 10.08 -6.59
C PHE A 11 13.27 9.92 -5.22
N THR A 12 13.03 10.87 -4.31
CA THR A 12 13.72 10.93 -3.01
C THR A 12 12.89 10.31 -1.88
N ILE A 13 13.50 10.10 -0.70
CA ILE A 13 12.76 9.71 0.51
C ILE A 13 11.67 10.74 0.88
N THR A 14 11.90 12.03 0.61
CA THR A 14 10.91 13.08 0.85
C THR A 14 9.69 12.90 -0.06
N ASP A 15 9.92 12.55 -1.32
CA ASP A 15 8.83 12.26 -2.26
C ASP A 15 8.08 10.99 -1.87
N ALA A 16 8.81 9.97 -1.43
CA ALA A 16 8.23 8.73 -0.95
C ALA A 16 7.40 8.93 0.33
N ARG A 17 7.86 9.76 1.28
CA ARG A 17 7.09 10.12 2.49
C ARG A 17 5.86 10.96 2.17
N TYR A 18 5.88 11.79 1.13
CA TYR A 18 4.67 12.45 0.65
C TYR A 18 3.62 11.43 0.18
N VAL A 19 4.03 10.44 -0.63
CA VAL A 19 3.15 9.36 -1.08
C VAL A 19 2.68 8.51 0.12
N GLY A 20 3.58 8.14 1.01
CA GLY A 20 3.27 7.43 2.26
C GLY A 20 2.26 8.18 3.11
N ALA A 21 2.40 9.49 3.28
CA ALA A 21 1.45 10.29 4.05
C ALA A 21 0.02 10.26 3.48
N LYS A 22 -0.13 10.15 2.15
CA LYS A 22 -1.45 9.98 1.50
C LYS A 22 -2.05 8.61 1.80
N VAL A 23 -1.24 7.55 1.79
CA VAL A 23 -1.64 6.22 2.27
C VAL A 23 -2.05 6.29 3.75
N GLY A 24 -1.26 6.97 4.58
CA GLY A 24 -1.58 7.17 5.99
C GLY A 24 -2.87 7.95 6.23
N ALA A 25 -3.22 8.91 5.36
CA ALA A 25 -4.49 9.63 5.44
C ALA A 25 -5.69 8.70 5.17
N ASP A 26 -5.59 7.78 4.21
CA ASP A 26 -6.59 6.74 4.00
C ASP A 26 -6.72 5.81 5.22
N LEU A 27 -5.59 5.38 5.80
CA LEU A 27 -5.61 4.52 6.97
C LEU A 27 -6.17 5.22 8.22
N ARG A 28 -5.95 6.53 8.38
CA ARG A 28 -6.60 7.31 9.44
C ARG A 28 -8.11 7.41 9.22
N LEU A 29 -8.56 7.51 7.97
CA LEU A 29 -9.99 7.45 7.67
C LEU A 29 -10.57 6.07 7.99
N LEU A 30 -9.84 4.99 7.69
CA LEU A 30 -10.22 3.63 8.04
C LEU A 30 -10.29 3.44 9.56
N HIS A 31 -9.31 3.98 10.30
CA HIS A 31 -9.32 4.02 11.76
C HIS A 31 -10.56 4.75 12.29
N ASN A 32 -10.90 5.90 11.73
CA ASN A 32 -12.08 6.66 12.16
C ASN A 32 -13.39 5.92 11.92
N TYR A 33 -13.46 5.07 10.89
CA TYR A 33 -14.67 4.29 10.59
C TYR A 33 -14.77 2.99 11.37
N TYR A 34 -13.63 2.31 11.61
CA TYR A 34 -13.62 0.92 12.07
C TYR A 34 -12.70 0.67 13.28
N GLY A 35 -12.08 1.71 13.83
CA GLY A 35 -11.18 1.64 15.00
C GLY A 35 -9.81 0.99 14.74
N LYS A 36 -9.53 0.59 13.49
CA LYS A 36 -8.26 -0.05 13.08
C LYS A 36 -7.77 0.50 11.74
N PRO A 37 -6.44 0.51 11.49
CA PRO A 37 -5.33 0.17 12.40
C PRO A 37 -5.18 1.19 13.55
N SER A 38 -4.32 0.96 14.55
CA SER A 38 -4.03 2.00 15.55
C SER A 38 -3.24 3.16 14.92
N LEU A 39 -3.24 4.33 15.56
CA LEU A 39 -2.50 5.49 15.04
C LEU A 39 -1.00 5.22 14.94
N ASP A 40 -0.41 4.52 15.91
CA ASP A 40 1.02 4.17 15.88
C ASP A 40 1.35 3.23 14.71
N GLN A 41 0.49 2.23 14.46
CA GLN A 41 0.62 1.34 13.30
C GLN A 41 0.55 2.12 11.98
N ILE A 42 -0.22 3.21 11.92
CA ILE A 42 -0.30 4.04 10.71
C ILE A 42 1.04 4.70 10.42
N GLU A 43 1.73 5.25 11.43
CA GLU A 43 3.04 5.86 11.23
C GLU A 43 4.07 4.83 10.76
N GLU A 44 4.03 3.63 11.34
CA GLU A 44 4.84 2.49 10.90
C GLU A 44 4.58 2.12 9.43
N TYR A 45 3.31 2.02 9.02
CA TYR A 45 2.94 1.73 7.64
C TYR A 45 3.34 2.83 6.66
N VAL A 46 3.23 4.10 7.07
CA VAL A 46 3.66 5.25 6.27
C VAL A 46 5.15 5.18 5.97
N GLU A 47 5.98 4.93 6.99
CA GLU A 47 7.43 4.85 6.82
C GLU A 47 7.85 3.60 6.04
N GLU A 48 7.21 2.46 6.27
CA GLU A 48 7.44 1.25 5.47
C GLU A 48 7.20 1.49 3.97
N VAL A 49 6.04 2.08 3.63
CA VAL A 49 5.71 2.42 2.24
C VAL A 49 6.75 3.37 1.67
N ALA A 50 7.16 4.40 2.43
CA ALA A 50 8.15 5.37 1.95
C ALA A 50 9.52 4.73 1.67
N LEU A 51 10.02 3.89 2.58
CA LEU A 51 11.32 3.21 2.41
C LEU A 51 11.30 2.28 1.19
N LEU A 52 10.28 1.42 1.10
CA LEU A 52 10.16 0.44 0.01
C LEU A 52 9.89 1.11 -1.33
N LEU A 53 9.11 2.19 -1.37
CA LEU A 53 8.83 2.91 -2.61
C LEU A 53 10.05 3.69 -3.10
N ARG A 54 10.81 4.34 -2.20
CA ARG A 54 12.07 5.04 -2.54
C ARG A 54 13.04 4.09 -3.26
N ASP A 55 13.20 2.89 -2.71
CA ASP A 55 14.18 1.93 -3.22
C ASP A 55 13.63 1.08 -4.37
N GLY A 56 12.33 1.19 -4.68
CA GLY A 56 11.65 0.41 -5.71
C GLY A 56 11.43 -1.06 -5.32
N TYR A 57 11.36 -1.35 -4.03
CA TYR A 57 11.14 -2.68 -3.45
C TYR A 57 9.68 -2.99 -3.15
N LEU A 58 8.79 -1.99 -3.21
CA LEU A 58 7.34 -2.20 -3.13
C LEU A 58 6.79 -2.71 -4.48
N ASP A 59 6.04 -3.82 -4.49
CA ASP A 59 5.11 -4.14 -5.59
C ASP A 59 3.69 -3.79 -5.17
N THR A 60 3.18 -4.47 -4.15
CA THR A 60 1.85 -4.20 -3.59
C THR A 60 1.87 -4.23 -2.08
N VAL A 61 1.09 -3.35 -1.45
CA VAL A 61 0.75 -3.49 -0.03
C VAL A 61 -0.75 -3.35 0.14
N ASP A 62 -1.31 -4.31 0.86
CA ASP A 62 -2.72 -4.41 1.17
C ASP A 62 -2.95 -4.10 2.65
N TYR A 63 -3.99 -3.33 2.95
CA TYR A 63 -4.46 -3.08 4.31
C TYR A 63 -5.96 -3.24 4.37
N GLY A 64 -6.46 -3.86 5.43
CA GLY A 64 -7.91 -3.94 5.63
C GLY A 64 -8.32 -5.04 6.58
N PHE A 65 -9.56 -5.50 6.44
CA PHE A 65 -10.17 -6.48 7.31
C PHE A 65 -10.29 -7.80 6.58
N ARG A 66 -9.85 -8.88 7.22
CA ARG A 66 -10.00 -10.23 6.69
C ARG A 66 -10.74 -11.12 7.68
N ASP A 67 -11.42 -12.11 7.13
CA ASP A 67 -11.88 -13.27 7.88
C ASP A 67 -10.67 -14.15 8.23
N SER A 68 -10.48 -14.38 9.54
CA SER A 68 -9.30 -15.10 10.01
C SER A 68 -9.34 -16.59 9.68
N GLY A 69 -10.54 -17.19 9.59
CA GLY A 69 -10.71 -18.62 9.32
C GLY A 69 -10.54 -18.98 7.85
N SER A 70 -11.18 -18.23 6.96
CA SER A 70 -11.11 -18.43 5.50
C SER A 70 -9.91 -17.73 4.84
N ASN A 71 -9.20 -16.86 5.58
CA ASN A 71 -8.14 -16.01 5.04
C ASN A 71 -8.60 -15.22 3.79
N ALA A 72 -9.79 -14.63 3.87
CA ALA A 72 -10.39 -13.86 2.78
C ALA A 72 -10.60 -12.40 3.20
N TRP A 73 -10.31 -11.46 2.29
CA TRP A 73 -10.59 -10.04 2.50
C TRP A 73 -12.10 -9.78 2.59
N LYS A 74 -12.49 -8.89 3.50
CA LYS A 74 -13.85 -8.30 3.58
C LYS A 74 -13.85 -6.86 3.11
N LEU A 75 -12.82 -6.11 3.50
CA LEU A 75 -12.50 -4.78 3.00
C LEU A 75 -11.00 -4.73 2.79
N ARG A 76 -10.53 -4.28 1.62
CA ARG A 76 -9.11 -4.18 1.30
C ARG A 76 -8.81 -2.90 0.54
N LEU A 77 -7.85 -2.15 1.02
CA LEU A 77 -7.18 -1.08 0.30
C LEU A 77 -5.86 -1.65 -0.22
N ARG A 78 -5.71 -1.75 -1.53
CA ARG A 78 -4.49 -2.21 -2.19
C ARG A 78 -3.77 -1.01 -2.80
N TYR A 79 -2.50 -0.85 -2.45
CA TYR A 79 -1.60 0.13 -3.04
C TYR A 79 -0.57 -0.58 -3.89
N LYS A 80 -0.61 -0.36 -5.20
CA LYS A 80 0.35 -0.93 -6.14
C LYS A 80 1.37 0.12 -6.55
N ALA A 81 2.65 -0.17 -6.39
CA ALA A 81 3.72 0.72 -6.84
C ALA A 81 3.61 0.97 -8.36
N THR A 82 3.82 2.23 -8.74
CA THR A 82 3.80 2.68 -10.13
C THR A 82 4.99 3.60 -10.39
N LEU A 83 5.62 3.41 -11.54
CA LEU A 83 6.79 4.15 -11.98
C LEU A 83 6.56 4.66 -13.40
N GLY A 84 6.71 5.97 -13.61
CA GLY A 84 6.48 6.60 -14.91
C GLY A 84 5.03 6.50 -15.41
N GLY A 85 4.80 6.97 -16.65
CA GLY A 85 3.48 6.93 -17.30
C GLY A 85 2.48 7.99 -16.79
N GLN A 86 1.18 7.71 -16.95
CA GLN A 86 0.08 8.55 -16.44
C GLN A 86 -0.09 8.34 -14.93
N LEU A 87 0.78 8.99 -14.17
CA LEU A 87 0.67 9.05 -12.71
C LEU A 87 -0.40 10.07 -12.31
N THR A 88 -1.23 9.70 -11.33
CA THR A 88 -2.21 10.59 -10.73
C THR A 88 -1.81 10.92 -9.30
N ASP A 89 -2.03 12.16 -8.87
CA ASP A 89 -1.89 12.59 -7.47
C ASP A 89 -3.25 13.08 -6.96
N GLY A 90 -4.09 12.11 -6.60
CA GLY A 90 -5.43 12.30 -6.08
C GLY A 90 -5.46 12.76 -4.62
N ARG A 91 -6.68 13.05 -4.17
CA ARG A 91 -6.95 13.32 -2.76
C ARG A 91 -7.20 11.98 -2.04
N PRO A 92 -6.63 11.77 -0.84
CA PRO A 92 -7.02 10.65 0.02
C PRO A 92 -8.50 10.70 0.39
N GLY A 93 -9.04 9.56 0.78
CA GLY A 93 -10.41 9.37 1.23
C GLY A 93 -11.29 8.61 0.25
N SER A 94 -12.60 8.88 0.31
CA SER A 94 -13.64 8.16 -0.44
C SER A 94 -13.65 6.65 -0.17
N LEU A 95 -13.49 6.28 1.10
CA LEU A 95 -13.58 4.88 1.55
C LEU A 95 -15.02 4.53 1.94
N PRO A 96 -15.44 3.27 1.75
CA PRO A 96 -16.76 2.80 2.16
C PRO A 96 -16.93 2.94 3.68
N ARG A 97 -18.08 3.49 4.11
CA ARG A 97 -18.43 3.68 5.54
C ARG A 97 -19.22 2.53 6.15
N ALA A 98 -19.89 1.73 5.31
CA ALA A 98 -20.85 0.72 5.73
C ALA A 98 -20.39 -0.70 5.34
N ALA A 99 -19.07 -0.95 5.31
CA ALA A 99 -18.58 -2.31 5.07
C ALA A 99 -18.79 -3.15 6.34
N GLU A 100 -19.41 -4.32 6.19
CA GLU A 100 -19.57 -5.27 7.30
C GLU A 100 -18.23 -5.95 7.61
N VAL A 101 -17.49 -5.37 8.55
CA VAL A 101 -16.18 -5.86 9.01
C VAL A 101 -16.17 -6.24 10.50
N SER A 102 -17.35 -6.28 11.13
CA SER A 102 -17.48 -6.63 12.54
C SER A 102 -17.03 -8.08 12.77
N GLY A 103 -16.19 -8.30 13.77
CA GLY A 103 -15.59 -9.61 14.04
C GLY A 103 -14.43 -9.99 13.12
N ASN A 104 -14.10 -9.20 12.10
CA ASN A 104 -12.94 -9.41 11.26
C ASN A 104 -11.68 -8.77 11.83
N SER A 105 -10.54 -9.42 11.62
CA SER A 105 -9.26 -8.91 12.09
C SER A 105 -8.67 -7.97 11.05
N PHE A 106 -8.16 -6.83 11.51
CA PHE A 106 -7.32 -5.99 10.66
C PHE A 106 -6.03 -6.74 10.31
N TYR A 107 -5.60 -6.60 9.06
CA TYR A 107 -4.42 -7.28 8.53
C TYR A 107 -3.73 -6.40 7.49
N SER A 108 -2.40 -6.57 7.37
CA SER A 108 -1.63 -6.00 6.27
C SER A 108 -0.84 -7.09 5.56
N TYR A 109 -0.72 -6.99 4.24
CA TYR A 109 0.01 -7.96 3.43
C TYR A 109 0.87 -7.23 2.40
N LEU A 110 2.17 -7.50 2.41
CA LEU A 110 3.14 -6.90 1.50
C LEU A 110 3.64 -7.94 0.50
N THR A 111 3.68 -7.54 -0.76
CA THR A 111 4.42 -8.24 -1.82
C THR A 111 5.59 -7.36 -2.26
N TYR A 112 6.79 -7.92 -2.21
CA TYR A 112 8.00 -7.25 -2.68
C TYR A 112 8.09 -7.27 -4.20
N SER A 113 8.77 -6.28 -4.77
CA SER A 113 8.98 -6.18 -6.22
C SER A 113 10.01 -7.18 -6.74
N GLN A 114 10.02 -7.37 -8.07
CA GLN A 114 11.07 -8.16 -8.73
C GLN A 114 12.47 -7.60 -8.46
N LYS A 115 12.60 -6.28 -8.29
CA LYS A 115 13.87 -5.64 -7.94
C LYS A 115 14.37 -6.11 -6.57
N PHE A 116 13.46 -6.26 -5.60
CA PHE A 116 13.81 -6.81 -4.29
C PHE A 116 14.21 -8.28 -4.41
N HIS A 117 13.46 -9.08 -5.17
CA HIS A 117 13.76 -10.50 -5.35
C HIS A 117 15.07 -10.76 -6.11
N ALA A 118 15.55 -9.79 -6.90
CA ALA A 118 16.84 -9.85 -7.56
C ALA A 118 18.04 -9.56 -6.63
N LEU A 119 17.80 -9.06 -5.41
CA LEU A 119 18.84 -8.86 -4.41
C LEU A 119 19.36 -10.19 -3.86
N THR A 120 20.62 -10.20 -3.41
CA THR A 120 21.17 -11.30 -2.62
C THR A 120 20.43 -11.45 -1.29
N SER A 121 20.49 -12.64 -0.68
CA SER A 121 19.86 -12.89 0.63
C SER A 121 20.33 -11.90 1.71
N THR A 122 21.62 -11.54 1.71
CA THR A 122 22.19 -10.57 2.65
C THR A 122 21.61 -9.16 2.45
N GLU A 123 21.45 -8.73 1.20
CA GLU A 123 20.83 -7.43 0.89
C GLU A 123 19.34 -7.43 1.23
N GLN A 124 18.62 -8.52 0.95
CA GLN A 124 17.22 -8.67 1.36
C GLN A 124 17.06 -8.57 2.88
N SER A 125 17.96 -9.18 3.66
CA SER A 125 17.94 -9.06 5.12
C SER A 125 18.16 -7.62 5.58
N LYS A 126 19.14 -6.90 5.01
CA LYS A 126 19.38 -5.49 5.32
C LYS A 126 18.16 -4.61 5.05
N VAL A 127 17.47 -4.84 3.93
CA VAL A 127 16.23 -4.11 3.62
C VAL A 127 15.16 -4.40 4.65
N LYS A 128 14.97 -5.68 5.04
CA LYS A 128 13.96 -6.09 6.04
C LYS A 128 14.28 -5.55 7.45
N GLU A 129 15.54 -5.52 7.84
CA GLU A 129 16.01 -4.99 9.13
C GLU A 129 15.84 -3.47 9.25
N ALA A 130 15.85 -2.76 8.11
CA ALA A 130 15.64 -1.31 8.08
C ALA A 130 14.16 -0.91 8.14
N LEU A 131 13.22 -1.85 8.04
CA LEU A 131 11.79 -1.56 8.13
C LEU A 131 11.37 -1.25 9.58
N PRO A 132 10.35 -0.39 9.77
CA PRO A 132 9.91 0.02 11.11
C PRO A 132 9.38 -1.14 11.96
N PHE A 133 8.91 -2.22 11.32
CA PHE A 133 8.52 -3.47 11.97
C PHE A 133 8.85 -4.66 11.07
N PRO A 134 9.11 -5.84 11.65
CA PRO A 134 9.38 -7.03 10.86
C PRO A 134 8.11 -7.59 10.23
N ARG A 135 8.23 -8.12 9.01
CA ARG A 135 7.19 -8.93 8.36
C ARG A 135 7.56 -10.41 8.38
N SER A 136 6.58 -11.26 8.67
CA SER A 136 6.68 -12.72 8.53
C SER A 136 6.03 -13.19 7.22
N GLY A 137 6.54 -14.28 6.65
CA GLY A 137 5.90 -14.94 5.51
C GLY A 137 4.53 -15.51 5.89
N ALA A 138 3.54 -15.31 5.03
CA ALA A 138 2.19 -15.85 5.17
C ALA A 138 1.54 -16.06 3.80
N ALA A 139 0.54 -16.94 3.73
CA ALA A 139 -0.29 -17.09 2.54
C ALA A 139 -1.08 -15.81 2.29
N ALA A 140 -1.05 -15.31 1.05
CA ALA A 140 -1.80 -14.13 0.64
C ALA A 140 -3.31 -14.35 0.89
N PRO A 141 -4.00 -13.40 1.55
CA PRO A 141 -5.45 -13.52 1.70
C PRO A 141 -6.15 -13.42 0.35
N SER A 142 -7.16 -14.26 0.15
CA SER A 142 -7.95 -14.30 -1.08
C SER A 142 -8.94 -13.13 -1.15
N ALA A 143 -9.36 -12.78 -2.36
CA ALA A 143 -10.53 -11.92 -2.59
C ALA A 143 -11.64 -12.78 -3.19
N LEU A 144 -12.77 -12.89 -2.50
CA LEU A 144 -13.94 -13.60 -2.96
C LEU A 144 -14.83 -12.67 -3.81
N SER A 145 -16.08 -13.06 -4.08
CA SER A 145 -17.04 -12.20 -4.77
C SER A 145 -17.20 -10.85 -4.04
N GLY A 146 -17.11 -9.75 -4.78
CA GLY A 146 -17.16 -8.41 -4.23
C GLY A 146 -17.07 -7.34 -5.32
N THR A 147 -17.04 -6.07 -4.89
CA THR A 147 -16.78 -4.92 -5.77
C THR A 147 -15.35 -4.43 -5.61
N SER A 148 -14.77 -3.93 -6.70
CA SER A 148 -13.48 -3.25 -6.71
C SER A 148 -13.64 -1.88 -7.36
N THR A 149 -13.18 -0.84 -6.68
CA THR A 149 -13.12 0.52 -7.20
C THR A 149 -11.66 0.96 -7.31
N ALA A 150 -11.20 1.10 -8.55
CA ALA A 150 -9.92 1.71 -8.88
C ALA A 150 -10.11 3.18 -9.30
N GLY A 151 -9.02 3.94 -9.35
CA GLY A 151 -9.04 5.29 -9.95
C GLY A 151 -8.45 6.40 -9.10
N GLN A 152 -7.96 6.10 -7.89
CA GLN A 152 -7.10 7.01 -7.15
C GLN A 152 -5.65 6.57 -7.24
N GLY A 153 -4.74 7.52 -7.25
CA GLY A 153 -3.31 7.28 -7.19
C GLY A 153 -2.63 8.42 -6.42
N TYR A 154 -1.48 8.13 -5.83
CA TYR A 154 -0.66 9.10 -5.10
C TYR A 154 0.72 9.05 -5.70
N ALA A 155 1.16 10.15 -6.29
CA ALA A 155 2.42 10.18 -7.01
C ALA A 155 3.15 11.48 -6.82
N ARG A 156 4.48 11.40 -6.87
CA ARG A 156 5.36 12.56 -6.82
C ARG A 156 6.63 12.24 -7.58
N ASN A 157 7.13 13.20 -8.34
CA ASN A 157 8.42 13.09 -9.04
C ASN A 157 8.63 11.78 -9.82
N GLY A 158 7.60 11.27 -10.49
CA GLY A 158 7.72 10.13 -11.40
C GLY A 158 7.54 8.74 -10.78
N ALA A 159 7.26 8.63 -9.48
CA ALA A 159 6.85 7.38 -8.85
C ALA A 159 5.70 7.59 -7.85
N GLY A 160 5.02 6.51 -7.51
CA GLY A 160 3.85 6.57 -6.65
C GLY A 160 3.17 5.23 -6.46
N VAL A 161 1.92 5.27 -6.02
CA VAL A 161 1.05 4.10 -5.93
C VAL A 161 -0.30 4.36 -6.61
N THR A 162 -0.88 3.34 -7.21
CA THR A 162 -2.31 3.31 -7.53
C THR A 162 -3.08 2.59 -6.44
N ARG A 163 -4.28 3.07 -6.15
CA ARG A 163 -5.16 2.53 -5.11
C ARG A 163 -6.36 1.81 -5.71
N ASP A 164 -6.57 0.59 -5.25
CA ASP A 164 -7.79 -0.19 -5.46
C ASP A 164 -8.48 -0.43 -4.11
N VAL A 165 -9.80 -0.29 -4.06
CA VAL A 165 -10.60 -0.59 -2.86
C VAL A 165 -11.55 -1.72 -3.19
N TYR A 166 -11.38 -2.84 -2.48
CA TYR A 166 -12.22 -4.03 -2.60
C TYR A 166 -13.15 -4.17 -1.39
N VAL A 167 -14.41 -4.53 -1.64
CA VAL A 167 -15.42 -4.85 -0.62
C VAL A 167 -16.10 -6.16 -1.02
N ALA A 168 -16.08 -7.16 -0.14
CA ALA A 168 -16.79 -8.42 -0.35
C ALA A 168 -18.32 -8.20 -0.35
N PHE A 169 -19.04 -9.07 -1.06
CA PHE A 169 -20.50 -9.14 -0.97
C PHE A 169 -20.97 -9.75 0.35
#